data_AF-A0A834JB27-F1
#
_entry.id   AF-A0A834JB27-F1
#
_cell.length_a   1.000
_cell.length_b   1.000
_cell.length_c   1.000
_cell.angle_alpha   90.00
_cell.angle_beta   90.00
_cell.angle_gamma   90.00
#
_symmetry.space_group_name_H-M   'P 1'
#
loop_
_entity.id
_entity.type
_entity.pdbx_description
1 polymer ?
#
loop_
_entity_poly.entity_id
_entity_poly.type
_entity_poly.pdbx_seq_one_letter_code
_entity_poly.pdbx_strand_id
1 'polypeptide(L)'
;MTKVYNTEFKEALREIAQRVAYFNSPHDRVRIVEWSRRLAGIPDESDEGIKNRNDYVQLLKIMTRGGRLHGIFLDPPPDNDEIPSLAESMCNFLCSKCKDLPNAGPLEPIISRKTPDGCAYISLRKIENKGILCYLAVSPDGLTMPKKEQ
;
A
#
# COMPACT_ATOMS: atom_id res chain seq x y z
N MET A 1 -2.44 -18.87 -7.62
CA MET A 1 -1.93 -17.75 -6.79
C MET A 1 -2.93 -17.32 -5.74
N THR A 2 -4.21 -17.13 -6.07
CA THR A 2 -5.33 -16.78 -5.17
C THR A 2 -5.36 -17.56 -3.85
N LYS A 3 -5.21 -18.89 -3.88
CA LYS A 3 -5.14 -19.73 -2.66
C LYS A 3 -3.95 -19.37 -1.75
N VAL A 4 -2.78 -19.10 -2.32
CA VAL A 4 -1.56 -18.75 -1.57
C VAL A 4 -1.74 -17.39 -0.90
N TYR A 5 -2.25 -16.39 -1.65
CA TYR A 5 -2.53 -15.07 -1.10
C TYR A 5 -3.60 -15.09 0.00
N ASN A 6 -4.64 -15.91 -0.16
CA ASN A 6 -5.66 -16.11 0.86
C ASN A 6 -5.08 -16.75 2.13
N THR A 7 -4.18 -17.72 2.00
CA THR A 7 -3.48 -18.31 3.15
C THR A 7 -2.60 -17.28 3.85
N GLU A 8 -1.83 -16.51 3.08
CA GLU A 8 -0.96 -15.46 3.59
C GLU A 8 -1.73 -14.41 4.41
N PHE A 9 -2.88 -13.97 3.88
CA PHE A 9 -3.78 -13.03 4.57
C PHE A 9 -4.25 -13.59 5.92
N LYS A 10 -4.71 -14.85 5.93
CA LYS A 10 -5.23 -15.50 7.13
C LYS A 10 -4.16 -15.71 8.20
N GLU A 11 -2.95 -16.09 7.80
CA GLU A 11 -1.82 -16.22 8.72
C GLU A 11 -1.42 -14.86 9.31
N ALA A 12 -1.42 -13.80 8.50
CA ALA A 12 -1.16 -12.45 9.00
C ALA A 12 -2.20 -12.00 10.02
N LEU A 13 -3.49 -12.20 9.75
CA LEU A 13 -4.57 -11.89 10.70
C LEU A 13 -4.46 -12.69 11.99
N ARG A 14 -4.12 -13.99 11.90
CA ARG A 14 -3.93 -14.84 13.07
C ARG A 14 -2.81 -14.30 13.96
N GLU A 15 -1.69 -13.90 13.36
CA GLU A 15 -0.56 -13.36 14.12
C GLU A 15 -0.88 -11.99 14.74
N ILE A 16 -1.59 -11.11 14.00
CA ILE A 16 -2.07 -9.83 14.53
C ILE A 16 -2.97 -10.08 15.75
N ALA A 17 -3.93 -11.00 15.65
CA ALA A 17 -4.86 -11.33 16.73
C ALA A 17 -4.15 -11.84 18.00
N GLN A 18 -3.09 -12.65 17.84
CA GLN A 18 -2.29 -13.12 18.97
C GLN A 18 -1.52 -12.00 19.66
N ARG A 19 -1.16 -10.93 18.95
CA ARG A 19 -0.30 -9.86 19.46
C ARG A 19 -1.06 -8.62 19.93
N VAL A 20 -2.21 -8.31 19.32
CA VAL A 20 -2.96 -7.08 19.59
C VAL A 20 -3.38 -6.96 21.05
N ALA A 21 -3.65 -8.07 21.74
CA ALA A 21 -3.99 -8.08 23.16
C ALA A 21 -2.87 -7.48 24.05
N TYR A 22 -1.62 -7.56 23.60
CA TYR A 22 -0.44 -7.09 24.32
C TYR A 22 -0.01 -5.66 23.94
N PHE A 23 -0.76 -4.99 23.04
CA PHE A 23 -0.49 -3.58 22.73
C PHE A 23 -0.85 -2.71 23.93
N ASN A 24 0.08 -1.87 24.39
CA ASN A 24 -0.13 -1.01 25.56
C ASN A 24 -1.27 0.01 25.34
N SER A 25 -1.35 0.59 24.14
CA SER A 25 -2.31 1.62 23.79
C SER A 25 -3.69 1.02 23.47
N PRO A 26 -4.75 1.28 24.27
CA PRO A 26 -6.10 0.81 23.97
C PRO A 26 -6.63 1.35 22.64
N HIS A 27 -6.30 2.60 22.30
CA HIS A 27 -6.69 3.22 21.03
C HIS A 27 -6.08 2.48 19.84
N ASP A 28 -4.80 2.11 19.93
CA ASP A 28 -4.14 1.39 18.84
C ASP A 28 -4.68 -0.04 18.71
N ARG A 29 -5.06 -0.69 19.82
CA ARG A 29 -5.76 -1.99 19.76
C ARG A 29 -7.05 -1.90 18.96
N VAL A 30 -7.86 -0.87 19.22
CA VAL A 30 -9.11 -0.64 18.48
C VAL A 30 -8.82 -0.40 17.00
N ARG A 31 -7.86 0.46 16.67
CA ARG A 31 -7.47 0.74 15.27
C ARG A 31 -6.99 -0.50 14.53
N ILE A 32 -6.16 -1.34 15.16
CA ILE A 32 -5.70 -2.60 14.57
C ILE A 32 -6.91 -3.50 14.22
N VAL A 33 -7.89 -3.59 15.12
CA VAL A 33 -9.11 -4.39 14.89
C VAL A 33 -9.98 -3.79 13.79
N GLU A 34 -10.15 -2.47 13.76
CA GLU A 34 -10.89 -1.76 12.71
C GLU A 34 -10.30 -2.01 11.33
N TRP A 35 -8.97 -1.82 11.19
CA TRP A 35 -8.26 -2.12 9.96
C TRP A 35 -8.34 -3.60 9.58
N SER A 36 -8.12 -4.51 10.54
CA SER A 36 -8.20 -5.95 10.27
C SER A 36 -9.59 -6.36 9.75
N ARG A 37 -10.66 -5.79 10.33
CA ARG A 37 -12.03 -6.01 9.88
C ARG A 37 -12.29 -5.40 8.49
N ARG A 38 -11.82 -4.17 8.24
CA ARG A 38 -11.96 -3.53 6.92
C ARG A 38 -11.30 -4.37 5.83
N LEU A 39 -10.06 -4.81 6.07
CA LEU A 39 -9.30 -5.63 5.12
C LEU A 39 -9.95 -6.98 4.86
N ALA A 40 -10.53 -7.61 5.90
CA ALA A 40 -11.27 -8.86 5.76
C ALA A 40 -12.57 -8.70 4.96
N GLY A 41 -13.14 -7.50 4.92
CA GLY A 41 -14.32 -7.17 4.12
C GLY A 41 -14.03 -6.87 2.65
N ILE A 42 -12.77 -6.84 2.21
CA ILE A 42 -12.42 -6.65 0.80
C ILE A 42 -12.69 -7.97 0.04
N PRO A 43 -13.52 -7.95 -1.02
CA PRO A 43 -13.81 -9.14 -1.83
C PRO A 43 -12.53 -9.81 -2.36
N ASP A 44 -12.51 -11.14 -2.40
CA ASP A 44 -11.42 -11.93 -2.98
C ASP A 44 -11.70 -12.36 -4.44
N GLU A 45 -12.53 -11.59 -5.13
CA GLU A 45 -12.92 -11.86 -6.52
C GLU A 45 -11.90 -11.33 -7.53
N SER A 46 -11.17 -10.25 -7.19
CA SER A 46 -10.14 -9.65 -8.06
C SER A 46 -8.73 -9.87 -7.50
N ASP A 47 -7.79 -10.22 -8.39
CA ASP A 47 -6.38 -10.38 -8.01
C ASP A 47 -5.78 -9.07 -7.46
N GLU A 48 -6.24 -7.92 -7.96
CA GLU A 48 -5.83 -6.60 -7.48
C GLU A 48 -6.31 -6.32 -6.05
N GLY A 49 -7.57 -6.65 -5.73
CA GLY A 49 -8.10 -6.54 -4.37
C GLY A 49 -7.40 -7.47 -3.38
N ILE A 50 -7.10 -8.70 -3.81
CA ILE A 50 -6.35 -9.68 -3.02
C ILE A 50 -4.93 -9.19 -2.73
N LYS A 51 -4.25 -8.64 -3.74
CA LYS A 51 -2.90 -8.10 -3.57
C LYS A 51 -2.92 -6.89 -2.66
N ASN A 52 -3.84 -5.95 -2.88
CA ASN A 52 -3.92 -4.73 -2.09
C ASN A 52 -4.16 -5.05 -0.61
N ARG A 53 -5.15 -5.89 -0.28
CA ARG A 53 -5.39 -6.27 1.12
C ARG A 53 -4.19 -7.00 1.76
N ASN A 54 -3.42 -7.77 0.97
CA ASN A 54 -2.21 -8.41 1.45
C ASN A 54 -1.13 -7.40 1.79
N ASP A 55 -0.88 -6.43 0.92
CA ASP A 55 0.09 -5.37 1.16
C ASP A 55 -0.22 -4.64 2.48
N TYR A 56 -1.49 -4.26 2.69
CA TYR A 56 -1.92 -3.64 3.94
C TYR A 56 -1.75 -4.54 5.16
N VAL A 57 -2.20 -5.80 5.09
CA VAL A 57 -2.15 -6.71 6.26
C VAL A 57 -0.71 -7.05 6.64
N GLN A 58 0.20 -7.17 5.67
CA GLN A 58 1.61 -7.41 5.96
C GLN A 58 2.24 -6.22 6.68
N LEU A 59 1.95 -4.99 6.24
CA LEU A 59 2.45 -3.81 6.91
C LEU A 59 1.86 -3.66 8.33
N LEU A 60 0.55 -3.90 8.49
CA LEU A 60 -0.10 -3.89 9.80
C LEU A 60 0.49 -4.95 10.74
N LYS A 61 0.80 -6.16 10.22
CA LYS A 61 1.47 -7.22 10.95
C LYS A 61 2.85 -6.78 11.44
N ILE A 62 3.65 -6.13 10.60
CA ILE A 62 4.97 -5.59 10.98
C ILE A 62 4.84 -4.56 12.11
N MET A 63 3.90 -3.62 11.99
CA MET A 63 3.65 -2.62 13.05
C MET A 63 3.16 -3.26 14.35
N THR A 64 2.32 -4.30 14.23
CA THR A 64 1.82 -5.05 15.38
C THR A 64 2.95 -5.83 16.08
N ARG A 65 3.95 -6.34 15.33
CA ARG A 65 5.16 -6.92 15.92
C ARG A 65 6.02 -5.87 16.61
N GLY A 66 6.09 -4.65 16.06
CA GLY A 66 6.86 -3.54 16.61
C GLY A 66 6.22 -2.87 17.84
N GLY A 67 4.97 -3.20 18.20
CA GLY A 67 4.30 -2.65 19.37
C GLY A 67 3.82 -1.20 19.21
N ARG A 68 3.86 -0.64 17.99
CA ARG A 68 3.41 0.73 17.71
C ARG A 68 2.83 0.88 16.30
N LEU A 69 1.70 1.59 16.20
CA LEU A 69 1.13 2.01 14.92
C LEU A 69 1.82 3.26 14.37
N HIS A 70 1.90 3.33 13.05
CA HIS A 70 2.48 4.44 12.31
C HIS A 70 1.70 4.71 11.02
N GLY A 71 1.94 5.88 10.45
CA GLY A 71 1.43 6.20 9.12
C GLY A 71 -0.10 6.20 9.06
N ILE A 72 -0.62 5.62 7.99
CA ILE A 72 -2.04 5.50 7.67
C ILE A 72 -2.86 4.77 8.75
N PHE A 73 -2.23 3.92 9.56
CA PHE A 73 -2.93 3.16 10.60
C PHE A 73 -3.19 3.96 11.88
N LEU A 74 -2.69 5.20 11.95
CA LEU A 74 -3.04 6.12 13.04
C LEU A 74 -4.45 6.69 12.87
N ASP A 75 -5.02 6.60 11.68
CA ASP A 75 -6.38 7.02 11.38
C ASP A 75 -7.26 5.78 11.15
N PRO A 76 -8.59 5.89 11.36
CA PRO A 76 -9.51 4.82 11.02
C PRO A 76 -9.42 4.49 9.52
N PRO A 77 -9.71 3.23 9.12
CA PRO A 77 -9.74 2.87 7.71
C PRO A 77 -10.79 3.69 6.95
N PRO A 78 -10.59 3.96 5.63
CA PRO A 78 -11.57 4.67 4.83
C PRO A 78 -12.87 3.87 4.67
N ASP A 79 -14.00 4.58 4.75
CA ASP A 79 -15.36 4.02 4.60
C ASP A 79 -15.75 3.78 3.14
N ASN A 80 -14.99 4.31 2.18
CA ASN A 80 -15.26 4.13 0.75
C ASN A 80 -15.28 2.65 0.37
N ASP A 81 -16.13 2.27 -0.59
CA ASP A 81 -16.23 0.89 -1.09
C ASP A 81 -14.87 0.34 -1.55
N GLU A 82 -14.06 1.19 -2.18
CA GLU A 82 -12.73 0.86 -2.69
C GLU A 82 -11.62 1.50 -1.84
N ILE A 83 -10.71 0.67 -1.32
CA ILE A 83 -9.53 1.13 -0.60
C ILE A 83 -8.43 1.44 -1.61
N PRO A 84 -7.85 2.65 -1.62
CA PRO A 84 -6.71 2.97 -2.48
C PRO A 84 -5.55 1.99 -2.29
N SER A 85 -4.68 1.89 -3.29
CA SER A 85 -3.46 1.09 -3.15
C SER A 85 -2.65 1.51 -1.90
N LEU A 86 -1.96 0.57 -1.25
CA LEU A 86 -1.13 0.92 -0.08
C LEU A 86 -0.12 2.04 -0.40
N ALA A 87 0.46 2.00 -1.61
CA ALA A 87 1.41 3.00 -2.07
C ALA A 87 0.78 4.40 -2.16
N GLU A 88 -0.43 4.50 -2.70
CA GLU A 88 -1.19 5.75 -2.79
C GLU A 88 -1.51 6.29 -1.39
N SER A 89 -2.04 5.45 -0.50
CA SER A 89 -2.39 5.86 0.87
C SER A 89 -1.18 6.34 1.66
N MET A 90 -0.04 5.64 1.55
CA MET A 90 1.20 6.05 2.21
C MET A 90 1.75 7.36 1.65
N CYS A 91 1.69 7.55 0.33
CA CYS A 91 2.10 8.80 -0.30
C CYS A 91 1.20 9.97 0.15
N ASN A 92 -0.11 9.76 0.19
CA ASN A 92 -1.08 10.75 0.65
C ASN A 92 -0.90 11.07 2.14
N PHE A 93 -0.57 10.08 2.97
CA PHE A 93 -0.17 10.34 4.35
C PHE A 93 1.05 11.26 4.42
N LEU A 94 2.09 11.03 3.61
CA LEU A 94 3.27 11.91 3.57
C LEU A 94 2.93 13.32 3.07
N CYS A 95 2.10 13.44 2.02
CA CYS A 95 1.63 14.73 1.52
C CYS A 95 0.83 15.50 2.59
N SER A 96 0.06 14.81 3.44
CA SER A 96 -0.63 15.44 4.57
C SER A 96 0.32 16.06 5.60
N LYS A 97 1.54 15.53 5.72
CA LYS A 97 2.59 16.06 6.61
C LYS A 97 3.44 17.13 5.92
N CYS A 98 3.56 17.06 4.59
CA CYS A 98 4.30 17.98 3.75
C CYS A 98 3.34 18.72 2.82
N LYS A 99 2.70 19.79 3.30
CA LYS A 99 1.65 20.56 2.58
C LYS A 99 2.06 21.08 1.20
N ASP A 100 3.36 21.08 0.91
CA ASP A 100 3.90 21.49 -0.38
C ASP A 100 3.79 20.45 -1.48
N LEU A 101 3.58 19.18 -1.11
CA LEU A 101 3.44 18.07 -2.05
C LEU A 101 1.98 17.89 -2.47
N PRO A 102 1.70 17.69 -3.77
CA PRO A 102 0.36 17.34 -4.22
C PRO A 102 0.01 15.91 -3.79
N ASN A 103 -1.26 15.67 -3.49
CA ASN A 103 -1.75 14.31 -3.25
C ASN A 103 -1.42 13.39 -4.45
N ALA A 104 -1.09 12.15 -4.14
CA ALA A 104 -1.09 11.06 -5.10
C ALA A 104 -2.55 10.73 -5.44
N GLY A 105 -2.89 10.78 -6.73
CA GLY A 105 -4.09 10.13 -7.24
C GLY A 105 -3.82 8.65 -7.54
N PRO A 106 -4.81 7.93 -8.12
CA PRO A 106 -4.61 6.58 -8.63
C PRO A 106 -3.40 6.59 -9.57
N LEU A 107 -2.42 5.75 -9.24
CA LEU A 107 -1.08 5.78 -9.82
C LEU A 107 -1.11 5.47 -11.33
N GLU A 108 -1.05 6.50 -12.18
CA GLU A 108 -0.31 6.40 -13.44
C GLU A 108 1.00 7.18 -13.32
N PRO A 109 2.09 6.52 -12.90
CA PRO A 109 3.42 7.08 -13.08
C PRO A 109 3.66 7.24 -14.58
N ILE A 110 3.83 8.48 -15.06
CA ILE A 110 4.34 8.72 -16.41
C ILE A 110 5.78 8.19 -16.43
N ILE A 111 6.00 7.03 -17.06
CA ILE A 111 7.34 6.48 -17.28
C ILE A 111 8.04 7.43 -18.25
N SER A 112 9.06 8.14 -17.76
CA SER A 112 9.81 9.09 -18.59
C SER A 112 10.91 8.38 -19.38
N ARG A 113 11.64 7.45 -18.74
CA ARG A 113 12.72 6.69 -19.38
C ARG A 113 12.83 5.29 -18.82
N LYS A 114 13.21 4.36 -19.69
CA LYS A 114 13.50 2.95 -19.41
C LYS A 114 14.92 2.66 -19.91
N THR A 115 15.69 1.86 -19.19
CA THR A 115 16.97 1.35 -19.71
C THR A 115 16.73 0.36 -20.86
N PRO A 116 17.67 0.19 -21.81
CA PRO A 116 17.46 -0.70 -22.95
C PRO A 116 17.15 -2.15 -22.57
N ASP A 117 17.71 -2.63 -21.46
CA ASP A 117 17.45 -3.95 -20.86
C ASP A 117 16.09 -4.04 -20.14
N GLY A 118 15.46 -2.91 -19.85
CA GLY A 118 14.24 -2.83 -19.10
C GLY A 118 14.34 -3.13 -17.63
N CYS A 119 15.52 -3.08 -17.05
CA CYS A 119 15.70 -3.35 -15.63
C CYS A 119 15.50 -2.11 -14.77
N ALA A 120 15.63 -0.90 -15.32
CA ALA A 120 15.46 0.34 -14.58
C ALA A 120 14.48 1.31 -15.25
N TYR A 121 13.70 1.99 -14.41
CA TYR A 121 12.62 2.88 -14.81
C TYR A 121 12.67 4.16 -14.01
N ILE A 122 12.59 5.28 -14.72
CA ILE A 122 12.45 6.61 -14.14
C ILE A 122 11.06 7.13 -14.48
N SER A 123 10.23 7.34 -13.47
CA SER A 123 9.00 8.12 -13.60
C SER A 123 9.25 9.53 -13.10
N LEU A 124 8.84 10.51 -13.92
CA LEU A 124 8.95 11.93 -13.59
C LEU A 124 7.56 12.54 -13.54
N ARG A 125 7.22 13.16 -12.42
CA ARG A 125 6.05 14.03 -12.31
C ARG A 125 6.53 15.46 -12.09
N LYS A 126 6.27 16.34 -13.06
CA LYS A 126 6.50 17.77 -12.89
C LYS A 126 5.53 18.30 -11.83
N ILE A 127 6.06 19.03 -10.85
CA ILE A 127 5.26 19.79 -9.88
C ILE A 127 5.35 21.25 -10.31
N GLU A 128 4.22 21.83 -10.73
CA GLU A 128 4.16 23.21 -11.20
C GLU A 128 4.79 24.17 -10.19
N ASN A 129 5.71 25.02 -10.66
CA ASN A 129 6.43 26.03 -9.87
C ASN A 129 7.23 25.51 -8.67
N LYS A 130 7.41 24.19 -8.52
CA LYS A 130 8.10 23.59 -7.36
C LYS A 130 9.22 22.61 -7.71
N GLY A 131 9.20 22.01 -8.91
CA GLY A 131 10.29 21.15 -9.39
C GLY A 131 9.81 19.84 -10.01
N ILE A 132 10.57 18.77 -9.82
CA ILE A 132 10.29 17.46 -10.42
C ILE A 132 10.37 16.39 -9.32
N LEU A 133 9.32 15.59 -9.20
CA LEU A 133 9.32 14.37 -8.38
C LEU A 133 9.78 13.20 -9.25
N CYS A 134 10.78 12.47 -8.78
CA CYS A 134 11.41 11.38 -9.51
C CYS A 134 11.29 10.08 -8.72
N TYR A 135 10.69 9.06 -9.32
CA TYR A 135 10.71 7.70 -8.81
C TYR A 135 11.65 6.86 -9.68
N LEU A 136 12.64 6.23 -9.04
CA LEU A 136 13.52 5.24 -9.67
C LEU A 136 13.14 3.87 -9.13
N ALA A 137 12.83 2.94 -10.03
CA ALA A 137 12.65 1.54 -9.71
C ALA A 137 13.64 0.70 -10.50
N VAL A 138 14.22 -0.32 -9.85
CA VAL A 138 15.10 -1.31 -10.47
C VAL A 138 14.52 -2.69 -10.19
N SER A 139 14.21 -3.45 -11.25
CA SER A 139 13.73 -4.83 -11.20
C SER A 139 14.78 -5.77 -11.79
N PRO A 140 15.14 -6.87 -11.12
CA PRO A 140 16.07 -7.86 -11.64
C PRO A 140 15.61 -8.49 -12.97
N ASP A 141 14.30 -8.66 -13.12
CA ASP A 141 13.68 -9.39 -14.24
C ASP A 141 13.02 -8.46 -15.27
N GLY A 142 13.10 -7.15 -15.06
CA GLY A 142 12.38 -6.14 -15.85
C GLY A 142 10.85 -6.18 -15.67
N LEU A 143 10.15 -5.14 -16.14
CA LEU A 143 8.67 -5.13 -16.23
C LEU A 143 8.25 -5.48 -17.67
N THR A 144 7.60 -6.63 -17.85
CA THR A 144 6.86 -7.00 -19.06
C THR A 144 5.48 -6.34 -19.03
N MET A 145 5.33 -5.22 -19.75
CA MET A 145 4.01 -4.59 -19.92
C MET A 145 3.27 -5.27 -21.08
N PRO A 146 1.95 -5.47 -20.98
CA PRO A 146 1.15 -5.96 -22.10
C PRO A 146 1.26 -4.98 -23.29
N LYS A 147 1.40 -5.52 -24.51
CA LYS A 147 1.40 -4.70 -25.73
C LYS A 147 0.02 -4.05 -25.86
N LYS A 148 -0.02 -2.73 -26.02
CA LYS A 148 -1.23 -2.03 -26.45
C LYS A 148 -1.59 -2.55 -27.84
N GLU A 149 -2.74 -3.20 -27.97
CA GLU A 149 -3.35 -3.47 -29.27
C GLU A 149 -3.69 -2.13 -29.92
N GLN A 150 -3.25 -1.95 -31.17
CA GLN A 150 -3.53 -0.76 -31.99
C GLN A 150 -4.90 -0.88 -32.64
#